data_AF-A0AB37SVJ8-F1
#
_entry.id   AF-A0AB37SVJ8-F1
#
_cell.length_a   1.000
_cell.length_b   1.000
_cell.length_c   1.000
_cell.angle_alpha   90.00
_cell.angle_beta   90.00
_cell.angle_gamma   90.00
#
_symmetry.space_group_name_H-M   'P 1'
#
loop_
_entity.id
_entity.type
_entity.pdbx_description
1 polymer ?
#
loop_
_entity_poly.entity_id
_entity_poly.type
_entity_poly.pdbx_seq_one_letter_code
_entity_poly.pdbx_strand_id
1 'polypeptide(L)'
;MSDDLAGDSLDERYGLAMVRDLEEYAEALSRLVEKGLQDRRAPLLSEAEAYAAAELLGRFALDEPWSALNQLAATLASRIYHRLGA
;
A
#
# COMPACT_ATOMS: atom_id res chain seq x y z
N MET A 1 17.19 21.10 -26.21
CA MET A 1 17.44 19.68 -25.86
C MET A 1 16.98 19.52 -24.43
N SER A 2 16.12 18.54 -24.21
CA SER A 2 15.17 18.43 -23.10
C SER A 2 15.80 18.36 -21.71
N ASP A 3 15.11 18.94 -20.75
CA ASP A 3 15.37 18.87 -19.30
C ASP A 3 15.58 17.42 -18.83
N ASP A 4 16.62 17.23 -18.01
CA ASP A 4 16.86 16.05 -17.18
C ASP A 4 15.74 15.91 -16.13
N LEU A 5 14.60 15.33 -16.53
CA LEU A 5 13.61 14.78 -15.61
C LEU A 5 14.00 13.36 -15.19
N ALA A 6 15.22 13.17 -14.70
CA ALA A 6 15.58 11.95 -13.95
C ALA A 6 15.07 12.08 -12.50
N GLY A 7 13.76 12.29 -12.37
CA GLY A 7 13.06 12.13 -11.10
C GLY A 7 12.90 10.65 -10.86
N ASP A 8 13.68 10.10 -9.93
CA ASP A 8 13.56 8.73 -9.41
C ASP A 8 12.08 8.36 -9.31
N SER A 9 11.63 7.45 -10.17
CA SER A 9 10.21 7.07 -10.23
C SER A 9 9.79 6.55 -8.85
N LEU A 10 8.51 6.72 -8.48
CA LEU A 10 8.04 6.20 -7.19
C LEU A 10 8.31 4.69 -7.09
N ASP A 11 8.26 3.98 -8.21
CA ASP A 11 8.58 2.56 -8.29
C ASP A 11 10.06 2.28 -8.01
N GLU A 12 11.00 3.09 -8.50
CA GLU A 12 12.41 2.96 -8.15
C GLU A 12 12.65 3.27 -6.66
N ARG A 13 12.07 4.37 -6.16
CA ARG A 13 12.18 4.79 -4.75
C ARG A 13 11.68 3.72 -3.78
N TYR A 14 10.61 3.04 -4.15
CA TYR A 14 9.99 2.00 -3.33
C TYR A 14 10.43 0.57 -3.70
N GLY A 15 11.36 0.43 -4.65
CA GLY A 15 11.93 -0.86 -5.03
C GLY A 15 10.96 -1.77 -5.81
N LEU A 16 9.92 -1.21 -6.42
CA LEU A 16 8.93 -1.92 -7.22
C LEU A 16 9.33 -2.06 -8.70
N ALA A 17 10.26 -1.23 -9.19
CA ALA A 17 10.62 -1.18 -10.61
C ALA A 17 11.23 -2.48 -11.18
N MET A 18 11.84 -3.32 -10.33
CA MET A 18 12.56 -4.54 -10.75
C MET A 18 11.83 -5.84 -10.43
N VAL A 19 10.59 -5.74 -9.95
CA VAL A 19 9.76 -6.89 -9.57
C VAL A 19 9.33 -7.67 -10.81
N ARG A 20 9.45 -9.00 -10.76
CA ARG A 20 9.30 -9.85 -11.95
C ARG A 20 7.93 -10.53 -12.06
N ASP A 21 7.26 -10.71 -10.93
CA ASP A 21 5.96 -11.36 -10.86
C ASP A 21 5.09 -10.82 -9.71
N LEU A 22 3.86 -11.32 -9.64
CA LEU A 22 2.86 -10.86 -8.69
C LEU A 22 3.19 -11.24 -7.23
N GLU A 23 3.91 -12.34 -7.02
CA GLU A 23 4.29 -12.81 -5.69
C GLU A 23 5.40 -11.92 -5.12
N GLU A 24 6.45 -11.67 -5.91
CA GLU A 24 7.50 -10.71 -5.59
C GLU A 24 6.91 -9.30 -5.37
N TYR A 25 5.89 -8.92 -6.14
CA TYR A 25 5.21 -7.63 -5.98
C TYR A 25 4.48 -7.52 -4.65
N ALA A 26 3.70 -8.55 -4.29
CA ALA A 26 3.00 -8.60 -3.02
C ALA A 26 3.98 -8.59 -1.83
N GLU A 27 5.11 -9.28 -1.96
CA GLU A 27 6.15 -9.28 -0.93
C GLU A 27 6.81 -7.90 -0.80
N ALA A 28 7.17 -7.26 -1.91
CA ALA A 28 7.76 -5.92 -1.92
C ALA A 28 6.82 -4.89 -1.27
N LEU A 29 5.53 -4.91 -1.63
CA LEU A 29 4.52 -4.06 -0.99
C LEU A 29 4.36 -4.35 0.50
N SER A 30 4.39 -5.63 0.92
CA SER A 30 4.30 -6.00 2.33
C SER A 30 5.45 -5.41 3.15
N ARG A 31 6.69 -5.48 2.64
CA ARG A 31 7.86 -4.87 3.28
C ARG A 31 7.76 -3.34 3.40
N LEU A 32 7.20 -2.68 2.38
CA LEU A 32 6.96 -1.23 2.44
C LEU A 32 5.94 -0.86 3.52
N VAL A 33 4.87 -1.65 3.62
CA VAL A 33 3.81 -1.47 4.61
C VAL A 33 4.35 -1.69 6.03
N GLU A 34 5.21 -2.68 6.24
CA GLU A 34 5.91 -2.89 7.51
C GLU A 34 6.85 -1.74 7.85
N LYS A 35 7.62 -1.23 6.89
CA LYS A 35 8.48 -0.05 7.07
C LYS A 35 7.66 1.18 7.45
N GLY A 36 6.50 1.37 6.82
CA GLY A 36 5.58 2.47 7.12
C GLY A 36 4.99 2.43 8.54
N LEU A 37 4.95 1.28 9.20
CA LEU A 37 4.52 1.19 10.62
C LEU A 37 5.50 1.89 11.57
N GLN A 38 6.77 1.94 11.20
CA GLN A 38 7.81 2.56 12.01
C GLN A 38 7.89 4.07 11.79
N ASP A 39 7.23 4.57 10.73
CA ASP A 39 7.25 5.98 10.37
C ASP A 39 6.21 6.76 11.20
N ARG A 40 6.67 7.78 11.92
CA ARG A 40 5.85 8.60 12.84
C ARG A 40 5.32 9.89 12.20
N ARG A 41 5.34 9.98 10.87
CA ARG A 41 4.86 11.16 10.14
C ARG A 41 3.35 11.31 10.23
N ALA A 42 2.88 12.55 10.04
CA ALA A 42 1.45 12.86 9.98
C ALA A 42 0.76 12.10 8.84
N PRO A 43 -0.49 11.66 9.02
CA PRO A 43 -1.25 10.98 7.97
C PRO A 43 -1.46 11.91 6.77
N LEU A 44 -1.31 11.36 5.56
CA LEU A 44 -1.52 12.08 4.30
C LEU A 44 -2.99 12.14 3.88
N LEU A 45 -3.83 11.23 4.40
CA LEU A 45 -5.25 11.15 4.10
C LEU A 45 -6.06 11.82 5.21
N SER A 46 -7.14 12.51 4.83
CA SER A 46 -8.20 12.88 5.76
C SER A 46 -8.92 11.65 6.30
N GLU A 47 -9.66 11.81 7.40
CA GLU A 47 -10.43 10.72 8.01
C GLU A 47 -11.40 10.05 7.02
N ALA A 48 -12.13 10.84 6.23
CA ALA A 48 -13.09 10.33 5.26
C ALA A 48 -12.40 9.56 4.11
N GLU A 49 -11.26 10.04 3.62
CA GLU A 49 -10.48 9.35 2.59
C GLU A 49 -9.90 8.04 3.12
N ALA A 50 -9.40 8.04 4.37
CA ALA A 50 -8.89 6.85 5.01
C ALA A 50 -9.99 5.79 5.17
N TYR A 51 -11.18 6.18 5.63
CA TYR A 51 -12.32 5.26 5.73
C TYR A 51 -12.74 4.69 4.37
N ALA A 52 -12.86 5.55 3.34
CA ALA A 52 -13.21 5.10 1.99
C ALA A 52 -12.17 4.13 1.42
N ALA A 53 -10.88 4.38 1.65
CA ALA A 53 -9.81 3.48 1.24
C ALA A 53 -9.89 2.12 1.96
N ALA A 54 -10.14 2.12 3.27
CA ALA A 54 -10.30 0.89 4.05
C ALA A 54 -11.46 0.04 3.55
N GLU A 55 -12.61 0.65 3.25
CA GLU A 55 -13.79 -0.06 2.74
C GLU A 55 -13.52 -0.68 1.36
N LEU A 56 -12.88 0.06 0.46
CA LEU A 56 -12.52 -0.45 -0.87
C LEU A 56 -11.54 -1.62 -0.78
N LEU A 57 -10.52 -1.52 0.06
CA LEU A 57 -9.53 -2.57 0.28
C LEU A 57 -10.16 -3.82 0.91
N GLY A 58 -11.07 -3.64 1.88
CA GLY A 58 -11.81 -4.73 2.51
C GLY A 58 -12.67 -5.49 1.50
N ARG A 59 -13.41 -4.78 0.65
CA ARG A 59 -14.21 -5.40 -0.42
C ARG A 59 -13.35 -6.13 -1.44
N PHE A 60 -12.25 -5.52 -1.86
CA PHE A 60 -11.29 -6.14 -2.77
C PHE A 60 -10.73 -7.44 -2.19
N ALA A 61 -10.42 -7.46 -0.89
CA ALA A 61 -9.88 -8.65 -0.24
C ALA A 61 -10.84 -9.85 -0.20
N LEU A 62 -12.15 -9.62 -0.25
CA LEU A 62 -13.16 -10.68 -0.23
C LEU A 62 -13.30 -11.42 -1.57
N ASP A 63 -12.85 -10.84 -2.68
CA ASP A 63 -13.01 -11.40 -4.02
C ASP A 63 -12.17 -12.69 -4.19
N GLU A 64 -10.89 -12.61 -3.85
CA GLU A 64 -9.96 -13.76 -3.80
C GLU A 64 -9.15 -13.79 -2.49
N PRO A 65 -9.70 -14.36 -1.39
CA PRO A 65 -9.07 -14.29 -0.06
C PRO A 65 -7.70 -14.99 0.05
N TRP A 66 -7.38 -15.85 -0.91
CA TRP A 66 -6.13 -16.62 -0.95
C TRP A 66 -5.01 -15.90 -1.68
N SER A 67 -5.33 -14.84 -2.45
CA SER A 67 -4.34 -14.02 -3.16
C SER A 67 -3.52 -13.19 -2.17
N ALA A 68 -2.20 -13.20 -2.34
CA ALA A 68 -1.28 -12.45 -1.47
C ALA A 68 -1.58 -10.95 -1.46
N LEU A 69 -1.98 -10.37 -2.61
CA LEU A 69 -2.37 -8.96 -2.69
C LEU A 69 -3.68 -8.68 -1.96
N ASN A 70 -4.63 -9.60 -2.03
CA ASN A 70 -5.92 -9.46 -1.35
C ASN A 70 -5.76 -9.58 0.17
N GLN A 71 -4.89 -10.48 0.64
CA GLN A 71 -4.53 -10.57 2.06
C GLN A 71 -3.82 -9.31 2.55
N LEU A 72 -2.94 -8.72 1.73
CA LEU A 72 -2.33 -7.43 2.04
C LEU A 72 -3.38 -6.31 2.10
N ALA A 73 -4.34 -6.29 1.17
CA ALA A 73 -5.45 -5.34 1.18
C ALA A 73 -6.30 -5.46 2.46
N ALA A 74 -6.66 -6.68 2.88
CA ALA A 74 -7.35 -6.91 4.16
C ALA A 74 -6.54 -6.37 5.36
N THR A 75 -5.24 -6.62 5.35
CA THR A 75 -4.33 -6.14 6.42
C THR A 75 -4.30 -4.62 6.48
N LEU A 76 -4.23 -3.94 5.33
CA LEU A 76 -4.25 -2.48 5.25
C LEU A 76 -5.60 -1.91 5.70
N ALA A 77 -6.71 -2.49 5.23
CA ALA A 77 -8.05 -2.10 5.65
C ALA A 77 -8.20 -2.17 7.18
N SER A 78 -7.85 -3.32 7.77
CA SER A 78 -7.90 -3.54 9.22
C SER A 78 -7.08 -2.50 9.99
N ARG A 79 -5.86 -2.18 9.51
CA ARG A 79 -5.00 -1.18 10.16
C ARG A 79 -5.57 0.23 10.07
N ILE A 80 -6.17 0.59 8.94
CA ILE A 80 -6.79 1.91 8.77
C ILE A 80 -7.99 2.02 9.72
N TYR A 81 -8.89 1.02 9.76
CA TYR A 81 -9.99 1.00 10.73
C TYR A 81 -9.50 1.16 12.16
N HIS A 82 -8.47 0.40 12.56
CA HIS A 82 -7.89 0.51 13.89
C HIS A 82 -7.36 1.93 14.21
N ARG A 83 -6.71 2.59 13.25
CA ARG A 83 -6.23 3.98 13.42
C ARG A 83 -7.38 5.00 13.50
N LEU A 84 -8.52 4.70 12.88
CA LEU A 84 -9.73 5.50 12.96
C LEU A 84 -10.53 5.23 14.25
N GLY A 85 -10.16 4.22 15.04
CA GLY A 85 -10.90 3.80 16.24
C GLY A 85 -12.16 2.98 15.94
N ALA A 86 -12.23 2.38 14.76
CA ALA A 86 -13.33 1.52 14.29
C ALA A 86 -13.01 0.03 14.44
#